data_AF-A0A6N4TAL5-F1
#
_entry.id   AF-A0A6N4TAL5-F1
#
_cell.length_a   1.000
_cell.length_b   1.000
_cell.length_c   1.000
_cell.angle_alpha   90.00
_cell.angle_beta   90.00
_cell.angle_gamma   90.00
#
_symmetry.space_group_name_H-M   'P 1'
#
loop_
_entity.id
_entity.type
_entity.pdbx_description
1 polymer ?
#
loop_
_entity_poly.entity_id
_entity_poly.type
_entity_poly.pdbx_seq_one_letter_code
_entity_poly.pdbx_strand_id
1 'polypeptide(L)'
;MRAFYQLDYDALPRDVKKQLARSVRSPDYLVHADAMSNRSWYLRHAALMAVCIFFIYVAAASNFGDPINDLAWDNTGLIVWYAILFFGVVYAGNEIWQRMQLSAKFRFIPGCYLFPLALLDIRSNKIAVHDLAQLRKLDATHFESNGRYQKTVFSFNFNDGTRKDLIINNQNLAEATLGKFNIYKTKAKDAFHNRDLASLYGFDPLLDVRRHKWREALATAGLGKRLLDLLSQFKVTLLVLAIFIAALFWYGRNTAADKKMYLNAKHMQTEAAYLGYLAHGKFKITEMQAELPRVVFNEVQKKNSVTMLRQLKLRFPQSDILPEVAEEIHVLYENSMQKFRQQAVNSDAALIRSMENLLKFAEEHDDPNVAISFTRPTESELGQLDAILKLKENKLRGMRIIPAAKYFADNSAAVRETRIIVGIRSAFSSIFPNDVLSFNANPVAPDNAPRLQITYQIEPSGKVFVSDKQDDAFVGMVMRFKSALIVPDTRDRWKFDLEVEPPDSFNVEYQTSSRTLVQHAPEGQVYAVMAERAFDKLANKINAAFFRPDSTAYMKQNGR
;
A
#
# COMPACT_ATOMS: atom_id res chain seq x y z
N MET A 1 34.80 -16.49 -60.78
CA MET A 1 33.69 -17.44 -60.49
C MET A 1 33.04 -17.01 -59.18
N ARG A 2 31.75 -17.26 -58.96
CA ARG A 2 31.09 -16.93 -57.67
C ARG A 2 31.61 -17.89 -56.57
N ALA A 3 31.84 -17.39 -55.36
CA ALA A 3 32.21 -18.23 -54.22
C ALA A 3 31.00 -18.67 -53.38
N PHE A 4 29.84 -18.06 -53.60
CA PHE A 4 28.60 -18.37 -52.87
C PHE A 4 27.49 -18.85 -53.83
N TYR A 5 26.82 -19.93 -53.42
CA TYR A 5 25.65 -20.50 -54.09
C TYR A 5 24.56 -20.82 -53.07
N GLN A 6 23.31 -20.72 -53.49
CA GLN A 6 22.16 -21.12 -52.68
C GLN A 6 21.36 -22.16 -53.47
N LEU A 7 21.16 -23.34 -52.89
CA LEU A 7 20.49 -24.47 -53.54
C LEU A 7 19.26 -24.85 -52.72
N ASP A 8 18.13 -25.15 -53.37
CA ASP A 8 17.00 -25.79 -52.69
C ASP A 8 17.32 -27.29 -52.52
N TYR A 9 17.33 -27.79 -51.29
CA TYR A 9 17.58 -29.22 -51.06
C TYR A 9 16.59 -30.08 -51.83
N ASP A 10 15.32 -29.67 -51.99
CA ASP A 10 14.33 -30.43 -52.74
C ASP A 10 14.68 -30.58 -54.21
N ALA A 11 15.30 -29.56 -54.79
CA ALA A 11 15.69 -29.55 -56.19
C ALA A 11 16.92 -30.43 -56.47
N LEU A 12 17.65 -30.90 -55.45
CA LEU A 12 18.83 -31.74 -55.67
C LEU A 12 18.44 -33.14 -56.19
N PRO A 13 19.20 -33.69 -57.16
CA PRO A 13 19.05 -35.08 -57.60
C PRO A 13 19.12 -36.06 -56.42
N ARG A 14 18.41 -37.19 -56.53
CA ARG A 14 18.32 -38.19 -55.45
C ARG A 14 19.69 -38.72 -55.04
N ASP A 15 20.60 -38.91 -56.00
CA ASP A 15 21.93 -39.45 -55.73
C ASP A 15 22.83 -38.42 -55.03
N VAL A 16 22.73 -37.14 -55.40
CA VAL A 16 23.39 -36.04 -54.68
C VAL A 16 22.91 -35.96 -53.23
N LYS A 17 21.60 -36.10 -52.97
CA LYS A 17 21.05 -36.13 -51.61
C LYS A 17 21.58 -37.30 -50.79
N LYS A 18 21.63 -38.51 -51.37
CA LYS A 18 22.19 -39.71 -50.72
C LYS A 18 23.67 -39.53 -50.42
N GLN A 19 24.44 -39.01 -51.37
CA GLN A 19 25.86 -38.77 -51.22
C GLN A 19 26.12 -37.73 -50.14
N LEU A 20 25.39 -36.61 -50.14
CA LEU A 20 25.47 -35.59 -49.10
C LEU A 20 25.19 -36.18 -47.71
N ALA A 21 24.12 -36.97 -47.56
CA ALA A 21 23.81 -37.63 -46.30
C ALA A 21 24.91 -38.62 -45.86
N ARG A 22 25.52 -39.34 -46.81
CA ARG A 22 26.63 -40.27 -46.55
C ARG A 22 27.89 -39.52 -46.11
N SER A 23 28.29 -38.48 -46.82
CA SER A 23 29.49 -37.67 -46.53
C SER A 23 29.37 -36.92 -45.20
N VAL A 24 28.17 -36.42 -44.86
CA VAL A 24 27.93 -35.78 -43.55
C VAL A 24 28.04 -36.78 -42.39
N ARG A 25 27.65 -38.04 -42.59
CA ARG A 25 27.73 -39.09 -41.56
C ARG A 25 29.11 -39.75 -41.46
N SER A 26 29.96 -39.62 -42.47
CA SER A 26 31.29 -40.23 -42.51
C SER A 26 32.33 -39.30 -41.86
N PRO A 27 33.02 -39.74 -40.80
CA PRO A 27 34.07 -38.94 -40.17
C PRO A 27 35.33 -38.80 -41.03
N ASP A 28 35.47 -39.64 -42.06
CA ASP A 28 36.68 -39.79 -42.87
C ASP A 28 36.92 -38.60 -43.81
N TYR A 29 35.86 -37.88 -44.20
CA TYR A 29 35.95 -36.77 -45.15
C TYR A 29 35.48 -35.42 -44.60
N LEU A 30 34.80 -35.43 -43.45
CA LEU A 30 34.27 -34.24 -42.80
C LEU A 30 35.33 -33.58 -41.92
N VAL A 31 35.66 -32.32 -42.19
CA VAL A 31 36.65 -31.57 -41.39
C VAL A 31 36.05 -31.12 -40.08
N HIS A 32 34.86 -30.53 -40.11
CA HIS A 32 34.16 -30.05 -38.92
C HIS A 32 32.65 -30.05 -39.15
N ALA A 33 31.88 -30.31 -38.08
CA ALA A 33 30.44 -30.21 -38.05
C ALA A 33 30.01 -29.33 -36.88
N ASP A 34 29.45 -28.17 -37.20
CA ASP A 34 28.69 -27.35 -36.24
C ASP A 34 27.21 -27.69 -36.39
N ALA A 35 26.83 -28.81 -35.79
CA ALA A 35 25.47 -29.35 -35.79
C ALA A 35 25.02 -29.60 -34.35
N MET A 36 24.06 -28.82 -33.87
CA MET A 36 23.44 -29.07 -32.56
C MET A 36 22.59 -30.34 -32.63
N SER A 37 22.75 -31.23 -31.64
CA SER A 37 21.93 -32.44 -31.55
C SER A 37 20.44 -32.08 -31.50
N ASN A 38 19.59 -32.92 -32.09
CA ASN A 38 18.14 -32.68 -32.07
C ASN A 38 17.61 -32.59 -30.63
N ARG A 39 18.13 -33.43 -29.72
CA ARG A 39 17.76 -33.38 -28.29
C ARG A 39 18.08 -32.03 -27.67
N SER A 40 19.32 -31.54 -27.82
CA SER A 40 19.73 -30.23 -27.26
C SER A 40 18.94 -29.08 -27.89
N TRP A 41 18.68 -29.17 -29.20
CA TRP A 41 17.91 -28.19 -29.94
C TRP A 41 16.46 -28.10 -29.41
N TYR A 42 15.79 -29.25 -29.25
CA TYR A 42 14.41 -29.31 -28.74
C TYR A 42 14.34 -28.87 -27.28
N LEU A 43 15.28 -29.32 -26.43
CA LEU A 43 15.32 -28.93 -25.02
C LEU A 43 15.45 -27.41 -24.85
N ARG A 44 16.28 -26.74 -25.65
CA ARG A 44 16.44 -25.28 -25.58
C ARG A 44 15.14 -24.52 -25.89
N HIS A 45 14.44 -24.91 -26.94
CA HIS A 45 13.20 -24.24 -27.34
C HIS A 45 12.01 -24.64 -26.46
N ALA A 46 11.95 -25.89 -25.99
CA ALA A 46 10.98 -26.33 -25.00
C ALA A 46 11.17 -25.58 -23.67
N ALA A 47 12.41 -25.37 -23.23
CA ALA A 47 12.70 -24.57 -22.03
C ALA A 47 12.25 -23.11 -22.21
N LEU A 48 12.55 -22.48 -23.35
CA LEU A 48 12.05 -21.14 -23.66
C LEU A 48 10.51 -21.06 -23.59
N MET A 49 9.84 -22.02 -24.24
CA MET A 49 8.38 -22.11 -24.23
C MET A 49 7.82 -22.26 -22.81
N ALA A 50 8.41 -23.17 -22.01
CA ALA A 50 8.00 -23.42 -20.64
C ALA A 50 8.18 -22.18 -19.75
N VAL A 51 9.29 -21.46 -19.90
CA VAL A 51 9.55 -20.19 -19.18
C VAL A 51 8.51 -19.14 -19.56
N CYS A 52 8.21 -18.97 -20.85
CA CYS A 52 7.18 -18.02 -21.27
C CYS A 52 5.79 -18.38 -20.72
N ILE A 53 5.39 -19.65 -20.78
CA ILE A 53 4.11 -20.14 -20.22
C ILE A 53 4.05 -19.91 -18.72
N PHE A 54 5.13 -20.19 -17.99
CA PHE A 54 5.22 -19.95 -16.56
C PHE A 54 4.99 -18.48 -16.22
N PHE A 55 5.64 -17.55 -16.92
CA PHE A 55 5.44 -16.12 -16.67
C PHE A 55 4.06 -15.61 -17.10
N ILE A 56 3.45 -16.19 -18.15
CA ILE A 56 2.05 -15.91 -18.49
C ILE A 56 1.14 -16.33 -17.32
N TYR A 57 1.35 -17.52 -16.76
CA TYR A 57 0.58 -18.02 -15.63
C TYR A 57 0.75 -17.13 -14.39
N VAL A 58 1.99 -16.80 -14.01
CA VAL A 58 2.27 -15.94 -12.84
C VAL A 58 1.62 -14.57 -13.02
N ALA A 59 1.75 -13.95 -14.19
CA ALA A 59 1.13 -12.66 -14.47
C ALA A 59 -0.41 -12.73 -14.44
N ALA A 60 -1.00 -13.83 -14.95
CA ALA A 60 -2.44 -14.01 -14.96
C ALA A 60 -3.03 -14.28 -13.56
N ALA A 61 -2.29 -15.00 -12.71
CA ALA A 61 -2.72 -15.42 -11.37
C ALA A 61 -2.46 -14.35 -10.29
N SER A 62 -1.50 -13.45 -10.49
CA SER A 62 -1.21 -12.37 -9.55
C SER A 62 -2.45 -11.53 -9.29
N ASN A 63 -2.82 -11.40 -8.00
CA ASN A 63 -3.97 -10.69 -7.48
C ASN A 63 -5.32 -11.08 -8.12
N PHE A 64 -5.43 -12.24 -8.78
CA PHE A 64 -6.59 -12.56 -9.60
C PHE A 64 -7.90 -12.60 -8.80
N GLY A 65 -8.76 -11.61 -9.06
CA GLY A 65 -10.05 -11.45 -8.41
C GLY A 65 -10.01 -10.70 -7.08
N ASP A 66 -8.87 -10.13 -6.67
CA ASP A 66 -8.80 -9.32 -5.45
C ASP A 66 -9.42 -7.94 -5.73
N PRO A 67 -10.49 -7.53 -5.03
CA PRO A 67 -11.15 -6.28 -5.31
C PRO A 67 -10.28 -5.04 -5.04
N ILE A 68 -9.25 -5.15 -4.20
CA ILE A 68 -8.37 -4.03 -3.83
C ILE A 68 -7.11 -4.01 -4.70
N ASN A 69 -6.54 -5.18 -5.00
CA ASN A 69 -5.21 -5.29 -5.60
C ASN A 69 -5.19 -5.71 -7.08
N ASP A 70 -6.32 -6.17 -7.65
CA ASP A 70 -6.38 -6.57 -9.06
C ASP A 70 -6.60 -5.37 -9.97
N LEU A 71 -5.53 -4.94 -10.66
CA LEU A 71 -5.56 -3.87 -11.65
C LEU A 71 -6.04 -4.36 -13.03
N ALA A 72 -7.11 -5.17 -13.04
CA ALA A 72 -7.54 -5.90 -14.23
C ALA A 72 -7.65 -4.99 -15.45
N TRP A 73 -8.43 -3.92 -15.36
CA TRP A 73 -8.67 -3.03 -16.49
C TRP A 73 -7.67 -1.86 -16.59
N ASP A 74 -7.04 -1.48 -15.48
CA ASP A 74 -6.19 -0.28 -15.42
C ASP A 74 -4.78 -0.52 -15.97
N ASN A 75 -4.26 -1.74 -15.87
CA ASN A 75 -2.92 -2.05 -16.35
C ASN A 75 -2.93 -2.53 -17.81
N THR A 76 -3.18 -1.60 -18.73
CA THR A 76 -3.12 -1.86 -20.18
C THR A 76 -1.71 -2.26 -20.66
N GLY A 77 -0.66 -1.89 -19.91
CA GLY A 77 0.72 -2.30 -20.17
C GLY A 77 0.94 -3.82 -20.13
N LEU A 78 0.12 -4.55 -19.39
CA LEU A 78 0.16 -6.02 -19.36
C LEU A 78 -0.09 -6.67 -20.72
N ILE A 79 -0.82 -6.02 -21.64
CA ILE A 79 -1.04 -6.54 -23.00
C ILE A 79 0.30 -6.66 -23.73
N VAL A 80 1.17 -5.65 -23.62
CA VAL A 80 2.50 -5.67 -24.25
C VAL A 80 3.35 -6.80 -23.66
N TRP A 81 3.29 -6.99 -22.34
CA TRP A 81 3.99 -8.07 -21.66
C TRP A 81 3.50 -9.45 -22.12
N TYR A 82 2.19 -9.66 -22.19
CA TYR A 82 1.61 -10.88 -22.75
C TYR A 82 2.03 -11.10 -24.21
N ALA A 83 2.05 -10.05 -25.03
CA ALA A 83 2.46 -10.15 -26.44
C ALA A 83 3.92 -10.64 -26.57
N ILE A 84 4.83 -10.14 -25.72
CA ILE A 84 6.23 -10.60 -25.69
C ILE A 84 6.30 -12.08 -25.31
N LEU A 85 5.58 -12.51 -24.28
CA LEU A 85 5.62 -13.89 -23.80
C LEU A 85 4.96 -14.86 -24.79
N PHE A 86 3.79 -14.52 -25.34
CA PHE A 86 3.14 -15.32 -26.38
C PHE A 86 3.98 -15.39 -27.65
N PHE A 87 4.71 -14.32 -28.00
CA PHE A 87 5.67 -14.38 -29.10
C PHE A 87 6.76 -15.42 -28.83
N GLY A 88 7.29 -15.48 -27.61
CA GLY A 88 8.23 -16.52 -27.21
C GLY A 88 7.68 -17.94 -27.37
N VAL A 89 6.42 -18.17 -26.98
CA VAL A 89 5.73 -19.46 -27.13
C VAL A 89 5.55 -19.83 -28.60
N VAL A 90 4.97 -18.93 -29.40
CA VAL A 90 4.69 -19.14 -30.83
C VAL A 90 5.98 -19.32 -31.62
N TYR A 91 7.01 -18.51 -31.33
CA TYR A 91 8.34 -18.62 -31.92
C TYR A 91 8.98 -19.98 -31.60
N ALA A 92 9.03 -20.37 -30.33
CA ALA A 92 9.60 -21.65 -29.92
C ALA A 92 8.86 -22.83 -30.55
N GLY A 93 7.53 -22.79 -30.59
CA GLY A 93 6.70 -23.82 -31.23
C GLY A 93 6.95 -23.92 -32.74
N ASN A 94 7.01 -22.79 -33.44
CA ASN A 94 7.32 -22.74 -34.86
C ASN A 94 8.72 -23.29 -35.16
N GLU A 95 9.74 -22.89 -34.38
CA GLU A 95 11.09 -23.40 -34.54
C GLU A 95 11.14 -24.93 -34.33
N ILE A 96 10.45 -25.46 -33.30
CA ILE A 96 10.39 -26.91 -33.03
C ILE A 96 9.77 -27.64 -34.21
N TRP A 97 8.65 -27.13 -34.70
CA TRP A 97 8.00 -27.66 -35.88
C TRP A 97 8.94 -27.67 -37.09
N GLN A 98 9.57 -26.54 -37.40
CA GLN A 98 10.49 -26.43 -38.53
C GLN A 98 11.66 -27.41 -38.41
N ARG A 99 12.23 -27.56 -37.22
CA ARG A 99 13.31 -28.53 -36.96
C ARG A 99 12.84 -29.97 -37.12
N MET A 100 11.62 -30.29 -36.70
CA MET A 100 11.03 -31.63 -36.90
C MET A 100 10.85 -31.94 -38.38
N GLN A 101 10.31 -30.99 -39.16
CA GLN A 101 10.17 -31.14 -40.61
C GLN A 101 11.52 -31.32 -41.31
N LEU A 102 12.52 -30.49 -40.96
CA LEU A 102 13.87 -30.62 -41.51
C LEU A 102 14.54 -31.93 -41.11
N SER A 103 14.35 -32.40 -39.88
CA SER A 103 14.94 -33.67 -39.40
C SER A 103 14.28 -34.90 -40.01
N ALA A 104 12.98 -34.84 -40.33
CA ALA A 104 12.29 -35.89 -41.07
C ALA A 104 12.77 -35.95 -42.53
N LYS A 105 13.06 -34.78 -43.10
CA LYS A 105 13.49 -34.61 -44.49
C LYS A 105 14.95 -34.95 -44.72
N PHE A 106 15.83 -34.44 -43.87
CA PHE A 106 17.26 -34.71 -43.92
C PHE A 106 17.52 -36.00 -43.18
N ARG A 107 18.17 -36.96 -43.85
CA ARG A 107 18.67 -38.17 -43.18
C ARG A 107 19.92 -37.85 -42.35
N PHE A 108 20.12 -36.65 -41.86
CA PHE A 108 21.24 -36.23 -41.02
C PHE A 108 20.84 -34.98 -40.24
N ILE A 109 21.65 -34.60 -39.27
CA ILE A 109 21.35 -33.46 -38.38
C ILE A 109 21.49 -32.15 -39.19
N PRO A 110 20.50 -31.26 -39.26
CA PRO A 110 20.72 -29.97 -39.92
C PRO A 110 21.77 -29.12 -39.18
N GLY A 111 22.75 -28.56 -39.90
CA GLY A 111 23.91 -27.86 -39.33
C GLY A 111 24.85 -27.27 -40.38
N CYS A 112 25.98 -26.74 -39.93
CA CYS A 112 27.05 -26.22 -40.79
C CYS A 112 28.19 -27.24 -40.89
N TYR A 113 28.59 -27.59 -42.10
CA TYR A 113 29.51 -28.67 -42.40
C TYR A 113 30.69 -28.17 -43.22
N LEU A 114 31.89 -28.29 -42.66
CA LEU A 114 33.12 -27.95 -43.34
C LEU A 114 33.70 -29.21 -43.99
N PHE A 115 33.72 -29.21 -45.32
CA PHE A 115 34.48 -30.15 -46.14
C PHE A 115 35.72 -29.44 -46.69
N PRO A 116 36.71 -30.18 -47.24
CA PRO A 116 37.94 -29.55 -47.78
C PRO A 116 37.69 -28.62 -48.96
N LEU A 117 36.66 -28.90 -49.77
CA LEU A 117 36.34 -28.15 -50.99
C LEU A 117 35.06 -27.32 -50.89
N ALA A 118 34.28 -27.46 -49.81
CA ALA A 118 33.03 -26.74 -49.62
C ALA A 118 32.71 -26.53 -48.14
N LEU A 119 32.17 -25.36 -47.81
CA LEU A 119 31.51 -25.09 -46.53
C LEU A 119 30.00 -25.02 -46.77
N LEU A 120 29.26 -25.95 -46.18
CA LEU A 120 27.83 -26.13 -46.41
C LEU A 120 27.04 -25.72 -45.16
N ASP A 121 26.14 -24.76 -45.30
CA ASP A 121 25.19 -24.36 -44.25
C ASP A 121 23.82 -24.95 -44.59
N ILE A 122 23.46 -26.04 -43.89
CA ILE A 122 22.24 -26.84 -44.07
C ILE A 122 21.34 -26.68 -42.84
N ARG A 123 21.20 -25.46 -42.32
CA ARG A 123 20.29 -25.16 -41.20
C ARG A 123 18.85 -24.89 -41.65
N SER A 124 18.63 -24.73 -42.95
CA SER A 124 17.31 -24.52 -43.56
C SER A 124 17.12 -25.44 -44.77
N ASN A 125 15.94 -25.40 -45.41
CA ASN A 125 15.72 -26.12 -46.67
C ASN A 125 16.59 -25.59 -47.82
N LYS A 126 17.05 -24.33 -47.71
CA LYS A 126 18.00 -23.74 -48.64
C LYS A 126 19.41 -23.99 -48.12
N ILE A 127 20.18 -24.73 -48.89
CA ILE A 127 21.59 -25.02 -48.63
C ILE A 127 22.41 -23.83 -49.12
N ALA A 128 23.09 -23.17 -48.19
CA ALA A 128 24.10 -22.17 -48.52
C ALA A 128 25.45 -22.89 -48.72
N VAL A 129 26.01 -22.77 -49.93
CA VAL A 129 27.26 -23.42 -50.33
C VAL A 129 28.31 -22.34 -50.53
N HIS A 130 29.38 -22.41 -49.76
CA HIS A 130 30.57 -21.60 -49.95
C HIS A 130 31.68 -22.47 -50.57
N ASP A 131 32.08 -22.11 -51.78
CA ASP A 131 33.05 -22.85 -52.57
C ASP A 131 34.49 -22.54 -52.11
N LEU A 132 35.12 -23.49 -51.42
CA LEU A 132 36.49 -23.32 -50.92
C LEU A 132 37.55 -23.49 -52.02
N ALA A 133 37.20 -23.90 -53.23
CA ALA A 133 38.11 -23.81 -54.38
C ALA A 133 38.38 -22.35 -54.77
N GLN A 134 37.48 -21.43 -54.41
CA GLN A 134 37.64 -19.98 -54.57
C GLN A 134 38.23 -19.30 -53.33
N LEU A 135 38.72 -20.07 -52.36
CA LEU A 135 39.29 -19.57 -51.13
C LEU A 135 40.64 -18.89 -51.40
N ARG A 136 40.71 -17.59 -51.12
CA ARG A 136 41.94 -16.80 -51.19
C ARG A 136 42.81 -17.03 -49.96
N LYS A 137 42.20 -16.94 -48.77
CA LYS A 137 42.90 -17.02 -47.48
C LYS A 137 41.98 -17.60 -46.41
N LEU A 138 42.54 -18.42 -45.53
CA LEU A 138 41.92 -18.84 -44.28
C LEU A 138 42.70 -18.23 -43.12
N ASP A 139 42.03 -17.45 -42.28
CA ASP A 139 42.59 -16.93 -41.04
C ASP A 139 41.90 -17.61 -39.85
N ALA A 140 42.68 -18.16 -38.90
CA ALA A 140 42.15 -18.69 -37.65
C ALA A 140 42.63 -17.79 -36.51
N THR A 141 41.71 -17.01 -35.94
CA THR A 141 42.03 -16.05 -34.86
C THR A 141 41.47 -16.54 -33.54
N HIS A 142 42.36 -16.77 -32.57
CA HIS A 142 41.99 -17.09 -31.19
C HIS A 142 41.59 -15.80 -30.45
N PHE A 143 40.46 -15.85 -29.75
CA PHE A 143 39.99 -14.77 -28.88
C PHE A 143 40.06 -15.23 -27.43
N GLU A 144 40.76 -14.44 -26.63
CA GLU A 144 40.90 -14.64 -25.19
C GLU A 144 40.35 -13.43 -24.44
N SER A 145 39.74 -13.66 -23.28
CA SER A 145 39.31 -12.60 -22.37
C SER A 145 39.76 -12.97 -20.96
N ASN A 146 40.49 -12.07 -20.31
CA ASN A 146 41.10 -12.30 -18.99
C ASN A 146 41.95 -13.59 -18.92
N GLY A 147 42.76 -13.85 -19.95
CA GLY A 147 43.59 -15.05 -20.04
C GLY A 147 42.82 -16.37 -20.18
N ARG A 148 41.49 -16.32 -20.40
CA ARG A 148 40.66 -17.49 -20.68
C ARG A 148 40.27 -17.49 -22.15
N TYR A 149 40.57 -18.60 -22.81
CA TYR A 149 40.10 -18.86 -24.17
C TYR A 149 38.56 -18.76 -24.25
N GLN A 150 38.06 -17.97 -25.21
CA GLN A 150 36.63 -17.79 -25.45
C GLN A 150 36.19 -18.56 -26.70
N LYS A 151 36.87 -18.32 -27.82
CA LYS A 151 36.52 -18.88 -29.14
C LYS A 151 37.65 -18.71 -30.15
N THR A 152 37.63 -19.52 -31.20
CA THR A 152 38.42 -19.32 -32.41
C THR A 152 37.47 -18.99 -33.55
N VAL A 153 37.80 -17.96 -34.32
CA VAL A 153 37.04 -17.58 -35.52
C VAL A 153 37.86 -17.94 -36.76
N PHE A 154 37.35 -18.88 -37.55
CA PHE A 154 37.86 -19.27 -38.86
C PHE A 154 37.23 -18.37 -39.92
N SER A 155 38.01 -17.43 -40.44
CA SER A 155 37.58 -16.46 -41.44
C SER A 155 38.02 -16.92 -42.83
N PHE A 156 37.05 -17.37 -43.61
CA PHE A 156 37.23 -17.80 -45.00
C PHE A 156 37.05 -16.59 -45.91
N ASN A 157 38.15 -16.11 -46.50
CA ASN A 157 38.17 -14.99 -47.42
C ASN A 157 38.24 -15.50 -48.86
N PHE A 158 37.25 -15.13 -49.69
CA PHE A 158 37.11 -15.64 -51.04
C PHE A 158 37.62 -14.66 -52.11
N ASN A 159 37.88 -15.17 -53.32
CA ASN A 159 38.36 -14.37 -54.45
C ASN A 159 37.36 -13.31 -54.94
N ASP A 160 36.07 -13.49 -54.68
CA ASP A 160 35.02 -12.52 -55.03
C ASP A 160 34.83 -11.42 -53.95
N GLY A 161 35.71 -11.37 -52.95
CA GLY A 161 35.67 -10.40 -51.86
C GLY A 161 34.73 -10.77 -50.72
N THR A 162 33.96 -11.86 -50.84
CA THR A 162 33.09 -12.32 -49.76
C THR A 162 33.90 -12.93 -48.61
N ARG A 163 33.33 -12.89 -47.41
CA ARG A 163 33.87 -13.49 -46.19
C ARG A 163 32.81 -14.34 -45.50
N LYS A 164 33.21 -15.51 -45.01
CA LYS A 164 32.38 -16.36 -44.16
C LYS A 164 33.17 -16.76 -42.92
N ASP A 165 32.55 -16.65 -41.75
CA ASP A 165 33.17 -17.02 -40.49
C ASP A 165 32.55 -18.31 -39.94
N LEU A 166 33.39 -19.18 -39.39
CA LEU A 166 33.01 -20.35 -38.59
C LEU A 166 33.61 -20.19 -37.19
N ILE A 167 32.80 -20.34 -36.15
CA ILE A 167 33.22 -20.10 -34.76
C ILE A 167 33.29 -21.44 -34.03
N ILE A 168 34.43 -21.71 -33.39
CA ILE A 168 34.64 -22.90 -32.56
C ILE A 168 35.00 -22.47 -31.14
N ASN A 169 34.13 -22.78 -30.18
CA ASN A 169 34.25 -22.35 -28.77
C ASN A 169 35.17 -23.25 -27.93
N ASN A 170 35.90 -24.17 -28.54
CA ASN A 170 36.84 -25.07 -27.85
C ASN A 170 38.20 -25.03 -28.57
N GLN A 171 39.27 -24.69 -27.84
CA GLN A 171 40.61 -24.49 -28.41
C GLN A 171 41.15 -25.77 -29.05
N ASN A 172 41.13 -26.89 -28.33
CA ASN A 172 41.61 -28.18 -28.83
C ASN A 172 40.86 -28.62 -30.09
N LEU A 173 39.53 -28.41 -30.11
CA LEU A 173 38.71 -28.71 -31.28
C LEU A 173 39.03 -27.77 -32.45
N ALA A 174 39.32 -26.49 -32.19
CA ALA A 174 39.69 -25.53 -33.21
C ALA A 174 41.04 -25.90 -33.84
N GLU A 175 42.06 -26.16 -33.03
CA GLU A 175 43.39 -26.60 -33.49
C GLU A 175 43.30 -27.92 -34.27
N ALA A 176 42.56 -28.90 -33.76
CA ALA A 176 42.29 -30.16 -34.46
C ALA A 176 41.57 -29.94 -35.80
N THR A 177 40.61 -29.02 -35.83
CA THR A 177 39.87 -28.65 -37.04
C THR A 177 40.80 -28.01 -38.08
N LEU A 178 41.67 -27.08 -37.67
CA LEU A 178 42.65 -26.45 -38.56
C LEU A 178 43.65 -27.47 -39.12
N GLY A 179 44.18 -28.34 -38.27
CA GLY A 179 45.08 -29.42 -38.67
C GLY A 179 44.42 -30.36 -39.67
N LYS A 180 43.20 -30.84 -39.35
CA LYS A 180 42.41 -31.72 -40.23
C LYS A 180 42.09 -31.05 -41.55
N PHE A 181 41.76 -29.75 -41.56
CA PHE A 181 41.50 -28.99 -42.77
C PHE A 181 42.71 -28.98 -43.70
N ASN A 182 43.89 -28.65 -43.18
CA ASN A 182 45.13 -28.60 -43.96
C ASN A 182 45.50 -29.96 -44.55
N ILE A 183 45.42 -31.03 -43.76
CA ILE A 183 45.68 -32.41 -44.21
C ILE A 183 44.71 -32.80 -45.33
N TYR A 184 43.41 -32.56 -45.13
CA TYR A 184 42.40 -33.01 -46.09
C TYR A 184 42.40 -32.15 -47.36
N LYS A 185 42.81 -30.89 -47.27
CA LYS A 185 43.03 -30.04 -48.44
C LYS A 185 44.16 -30.59 -49.32
N THR A 186 45.25 -31.09 -48.73
CA THR A 186 46.33 -31.77 -49.49
C THR A 186 45.83 -33.07 -50.12
N LYS A 187 45.15 -33.93 -49.34
CA LYS A 187 44.57 -35.18 -49.87
C LYS A 187 43.57 -34.96 -51.01
N ALA A 188 42.77 -33.89 -50.93
CA ALA A 188 41.84 -33.53 -52.00
C ALA A 188 42.57 -33.11 -53.29
N LYS A 189 43.72 -32.42 -53.19
CA LYS A 189 44.57 -32.11 -54.34
C LYS A 189 45.17 -33.36 -54.96
N ASP A 190 45.69 -34.26 -54.12
CA ASP A 190 46.29 -35.52 -54.58
C ASP A 190 45.25 -36.41 -55.28
N ALA A 191 44.05 -36.54 -54.70
CA ALA A 191 42.93 -37.26 -55.31
C ALA A 191 42.52 -36.65 -56.66
N PHE A 192 42.57 -35.31 -56.79
CA PHE A 192 42.34 -34.62 -58.05
C PHE A 192 43.40 -34.96 -59.11
N HIS A 193 44.69 -34.93 -58.73
CA HIS A 193 45.79 -35.29 -59.63
C HIS A 193 45.74 -36.75 -60.07
N ASN A 194 45.41 -37.66 -59.14
CA ASN A 194 45.34 -39.10 -59.38
C ASN A 194 44.02 -39.55 -60.02
N ARG A 195 43.09 -38.62 -60.30
CA ARG A 195 41.75 -38.90 -60.83
C ARG A 195 40.94 -39.90 -59.97
N ASP A 196 41.20 -39.92 -58.66
CA ASP A 196 40.45 -40.75 -57.71
C ASP A 196 39.09 -40.12 -57.40
N LEU A 197 38.10 -40.48 -58.23
CA LEU A 197 36.75 -39.95 -58.12
C LEU A 197 36.07 -40.35 -56.80
N ALA A 198 36.35 -41.54 -56.27
CA ALA A 198 35.72 -42.02 -55.05
C ALA A 198 36.09 -41.14 -53.84
N SER A 199 37.38 -40.81 -53.70
CA SER A 199 37.85 -39.88 -52.66
C SER A 199 37.35 -38.45 -52.87
N LEU A 200 37.26 -37.99 -54.13
CA LEU A 200 36.73 -36.65 -54.44
C LEU A 200 35.25 -36.49 -54.06
N TYR A 201 34.41 -37.52 -54.24
CA TYR A 201 33.02 -37.52 -53.76
C TYR A 201 32.89 -37.46 -52.24
N GLY A 202 33.92 -37.91 -51.51
CA GLY A 202 34.03 -37.72 -50.06
C GLY A 202 34.34 -36.27 -49.70
N PHE A 203 35.34 -35.67 -50.35
CA PHE A 203 35.81 -34.31 -50.08
C PHE A 203 34.91 -33.20 -50.62
N ASP A 204 34.06 -33.49 -51.60
CA ASP A 204 33.00 -32.60 -52.07
C ASP A 204 31.69 -33.38 -52.31
N PRO A 205 30.74 -33.34 -51.38
CA PRO A 205 29.46 -34.02 -51.55
C PRO A 205 28.59 -33.42 -52.68
N LEU A 206 28.96 -32.26 -53.23
CA LEU A 206 28.27 -31.58 -54.33
C LEU A 206 29.08 -31.62 -55.64
N LEU A 207 30.05 -32.54 -55.76
CA LEU A 207 30.94 -32.64 -56.92
C LEU A 207 30.19 -32.71 -58.26
N ASP A 208 29.08 -33.46 -58.33
CA ASP A 208 28.28 -33.56 -59.56
C ASP A 208 27.61 -32.23 -59.93
N VAL A 209 27.10 -31.50 -58.94
CA VAL A 209 26.49 -30.17 -59.14
C VAL A 209 27.56 -29.17 -59.62
N ARG A 210 28.75 -29.25 -59.05
CA ARG A 210 29.90 -28.42 -59.42
C ARG A 210 30.40 -28.71 -60.84
N ARG A 211 30.46 -29.98 -61.26
CA ARG A 211 30.86 -30.39 -62.62
C ARG A 211 29.95 -29.80 -63.69
N HIS A 212 28.66 -29.67 -63.40
CA HIS A 212 27.67 -29.04 -64.28
C HIS A 212 27.62 -27.50 -64.12
N LYS A 213 28.71 -26.89 -63.64
CA LYS A 213 28.87 -25.43 -63.44
C LYS A 213 27.74 -24.80 -62.64
N TRP A 214 27.15 -25.52 -61.69
CA TRP A 214 26.03 -25.06 -60.87
C TRP A 214 24.77 -24.66 -61.67
N ARG A 215 24.69 -24.97 -62.98
CA ARG A 215 23.65 -24.48 -63.91
C ARG A 215 22.27 -25.04 -63.62
N GLU A 216 22.17 -26.31 -63.23
CA GLU A 216 20.88 -26.98 -62.97
C GLU A 216 20.27 -26.63 -61.61
N ALA A 217 21.10 -26.31 -60.61
CA ALA A 217 20.63 -26.06 -59.25
C ALA A 217 20.15 -24.61 -59.01
N LEU A 218 20.43 -23.68 -59.94
CA LEU A 218 19.95 -22.29 -59.92
C LEU A 218 18.63 -22.08 -60.69
N ALA A 219 18.20 -23.04 -61.51
CA ALA A 219 17.11 -22.86 -62.48
C ALA A 219 15.68 -23.09 -61.93
N THR A 220 15.52 -23.57 -60.68
CA THR A 220 14.22 -24.03 -60.15
C THR A 220 13.53 -23.08 -59.17
N ALA A 221 13.85 -21.78 -59.18
CA ALA A 221 13.12 -20.78 -58.40
C ALA A 221 11.93 -20.20 -59.22
N GLY A 222 10.86 -20.98 -59.37
CA GLY A 222 9.63 -20.52 -60.04
C GLY A 222 8.97 -19.34 -59.33
N LEU A 223 8.44 -18.37 -60.10
CA LEU A 223 7.85 -17.12 -59.60
C LEU A 223 6.76 -17.31 -58.53
N GLY A 224 5.97 -18.39 -58.59
CA GLY A 224 4.91 -18.68 -57.60
C GLY A 224 5.41 -19.01 -56.19
N LYS A 225 6.66 -19.49 -56.05
CA LYS A 225 7.28 -19.78 -54.73
C LYS A 225 7.75 -18.52 -54.00
N ARG A 226 7.98 -17.39 -54.70
CA ARG A 226 8.49 -16.14 -54.10
C ARG A 226 7.50 -15.46 -53.17
N LEU A 227 6.20 -15.56 -53.41
CA LEU A 227 5.18 -14.94 -52.55
C LEU A 227 5.02 -15.69 -51.22
N LEU A 228 5.11 -17.02 -51.25
CA LEU A 228 5.10 -17.89 -50.07
C LEU A 228 6.44 -17.85 -49.30
N ASP A 229 7.57 -17.69 -49.99
CA ASP A 229 8.88 -17.47 -49.35
C ASP A 229 8.99 -16.09 -48.67
N LEU A 230 8.28 -15.08 -49.18
CA LEU A 230 8.18 -13.78 -48.51
C LEU A 230 7.44 -13.94 -47.17
N LEU A 231 6.29 -14.62 -47.15
CA LEU A 231 5.51 -14.85 -45.93
C LEU A 231 6.23 -15.73 -44.89
N SER A 232 7.01 -16.73 -45.33
CA SER A 232 7.78 -17.62 -44.43
C SER A 232 9.03 -16.97 -43.83
N GLN A 233 9.53 -15.88 -44.43
CA GLN A 233 10.69 -15.13 -43.92
C GLN A 233 10.32 -14.08 -42.87
N PHE A 234 9.04 -13.73 -42.72
CA PHE A 234 8.66 -12.67 -41.80
C PHE A 234 8.22 -13.25 -40.44
N LYS A 235 9.15 -13.22 -39.48
CA LYS A 235 8.87 -13.29 -38.03
C LYS A 235 7.74 -12.32 -37.59
N VAL A 236 7.40 -11.33 -38.43
CA VAL A 236 6.26 -10.43 -38.30
C VAL A 236 4.92 -11.19 -38.24
N THR A 237 4.72 -12.28 -39.00
CA THR A 237 3.45 -13.04 -38.94
C THR A 237 3.26 -13.70 -37.58
N LEU A 238 4.34 -14.26 -37.01
CA LEU A 238 4.34 -14.81 -35.65
C LEU A 238 4.11 -13.71 -34.60
N LEU A 239 4.66 -12.51 -34.81
CA LEU A 239 4.43 -11.36 -33.94
C LEU A 239 2.97 -10.91 -33.97
N VAL A 240 2.37 -10.79 -35.16
CA VAL A 240 0.94 -10.43 -35.31
C VAL A 240 0.05 -11.48 -34.64
N LEU A 241 0.34 -12.77 -34.84
CA LEU A 241 -0.38 -13.85 -34.17
C LEU A 241 -0.26 -13.76 -32.64
N ALA A 242 0.94 -13.51 -32.12
CA ALA A 242 1.17 -13.36 -30.69
C ALA A 242 0.42 -12.15 -30.09
N ILE A 243 0.41 -11.00 -30.78
CA ILE A 243 -0.34 -9.82 -30.36
C ILE A 243 -1.85 -10.13 -30.31
N PHE A 244 -2.38 -10.82 -31.32
CA PHE A 244 -3.78 -11.20 -31.37
C PHE A 244 -4.16 -12.14 -30.21
N ILE A 245 -3.36 -13.19 -29.96
CA ILE A 245 -3.58 -14.12 -28.83
C ILE A 245 -3.47 -13.37 -27.49
N ALA A 246 -2.50 -12.48 -27.33
CA ALA A 246 -2.31 -11.70 -26.12
C ALA A 246 -3.51 -10.78 -25.83
N ALA A 247 -4.06 -10.13 -26.85
CA ALA A 247 -5.23 -9.27 -26.70
C ALA A 247 -6.47 -10.07 -26.26
N LEU A 248 -6.74 -11.22 -26.89
CA LEU A 248 -7.84 -12.10 -26.50
C LEU A 248 -7.65 -12.65 -25.08
N PHE A 249 -6.42 -13.07 -24.74
CA PHE A 249 -6.10 -13.61 -23.42
C PHE A 249 -6.26 -12.55 -22.33
N TRP A 250 -5.73 -11.35 -22.54
CA TRP A 250 -5.87 -10.22 -21.60
C TRP A 250 -7.34 -9.88 -21.36
N TYR A 251 -8.13 -9.76 -22.43
CA TYR A 251 -9.56 -9.49 -22.33
C TYR A 251 -10.30 -10.59 -21.56
N GLY A 252 -10.03 -11.86 -21.89
CA GLY A 252 -10.63 -13.01 -21.21
C GLY A 252 -10.26 -13.08 -19.72
N ARG A 253 -8.97 -12.91 -19.40
CA ARG A 253 -8.47 -12.86 -18.01
C ARG A 253 -9.16 -11.75 -17.24
N ASN A 254 -9.24 -10.54 -17.79
CA ASN A 254 -9.82 -9.39 -17.09
C ASN A 254 -11.32 -9.51 -16.89
N THR A 255 -12.04 -10.09 -17.87
CA THR A 255 -13.46 -10.38 -17.72
C THR A 255 -13.71 -11.40 -16.60
N ALA A 256 -12.87 -12.43 -16.51
CA ALA A 256 -12.95 -13.43 -15.44
C ALA A 256 -12.55 -12.85 -14.08
N ALA A 257 -11.51 -12.01 -14.04
CA ALA A 257 -11.05 -11.31 -12.86
C ALA A 257 -12.13 -10.38 -12.30
N ASP A 258 -12.74 -9.55 -13.15
CA ASP A 258 -13.84 -8.64 -12.79
C ASP A 258 -14.99 -9.38 -12.08
N LYS A 259 -15.46 -10.49 -12.70
CA LYS A 259 -16.50 -11.32 -12.09
C LYS A 259 -16.08 -11.83 -10.70
N LYS A 260 -14.82 -12.23 -10.53
CA LYS A 260 -14.32 -12.73 -9.25
C LYS A 260 -14.13 -11.59 -8.23
N MET A 261 -13.64 -10.42 -8.63
CA MET A 261 -13.56 -9.23 -7.79
C MET A 261 -14.93 -8.83 -7.26
N TYR A 262 -15.94 -8.82 -8.14
CA TYR A 262 -17.33 -8.55 -7.76
C TYR A 262 -17.81 -9.53 -6.68
N LEU A 263 -17.66 -10.84 -6.92
CA LEU A 263 -18.07 -11.88 -5.97
C LEU A 263 -17.30 -11.77 -4.64
N ASN A 264 -16.00 -11.50 -4.69
CA ASN A 264 -15.18 -11.33 -3.51
C ASN A 264 -15.57 -10.07 -2.71
N ALA A 265 -15.86 -8.96 -3.38
CA ALA A 265 -16.35 -7.76 -2.72
C ALA A 265 -17.71 -8.01 -2.04
N LYS A 266 -18.63 -8.70 -2.72
CA LYS A 266 -19.91 -9.15 -2.15
C LYS A 266 -19.74 -10.07 -0.95
N HIS A 267 -18.74 -10.95 -0.97
CA HIS A 267 -18.45 -11.85 0.14
C HIS A 267 -17.82 -11.12 1.33
N MET A 268 -16.88 -10.19 1.08
CA MET A 268 -16.21 -9.42 2.12
C MET A 268 -17.16 -8.44 2.82
N GLN A 269 -18.11 -7.85 2.08
CA GLN A 269 -19.05 -6.84 2.59
C GLN A 269 -18.34 -5.73 3.39
N THR A 270 -17.24 -5.22 2.83
CA THR A 270 -16.49 -4.11 3.42
C THR A 270 -16.47 -2.91 2.50
N GLU A 271 -16.38 -1.70 3.07
CA GLU A 271 -16.26 -0.47 2.30
C GLU A 271 -15.04 -0.53 1.36
N ALA A 272 -13.89 -0.97 1.88
CA ALA A 272 -12.64 -1.05 1.11
C ALA A 272 -12.77 -1.97 -0.11
N ALA A 273 -13.43 -3.12 0.03
CA ALA A 273 -13.61 -4.05 -1.08
C ALA A 273 -14.60 -3.50 -2.13
N TYR A 274 -15.66 -2.82 -1.70
CA TYR A 274 -16.59 -2.17 -2.62
C TYR A 274 -15.91 -1.03 -3.39
N LEU A 275 -15.20 -0.14 -2.69
CA LEU A 275 -14.46 0.95 -3.32
C LEU A 275 -13.37 0.44 -4.26
N GLY A 276 -12.66 -0.63 -3.89
CA GLY A 276 -11.69 -1.28 -4.77
C GLY A 276 -12.32 -1.78 -6.07
N TYR A 277 -13.46 -2.47 -5.99
CA TYR A 277 -14.20 -2.86 -7.20
C TYR A 277 -14.68 -1.66 -8.00
N LEU A 278 -15.14 -0.59 -7.36
CA LEU A 278 -15.58 0.62 -8.06
C LEU A 278 -14.43 1.35 -8.78
N ALA A 279 -13.20 1.22 -8.28
CA ALA A 279 -12.01 1.79 -8.91
C ALA A 279 -11.54 0.95 -10.10
N HIS A 280 -11.52 -0.38 -9.96
CA HIS A 280 -10.81 -1.27 -10.88
C HIS A 280 -11.72 -2.20 -11.71
N GLY A 281 -12.98 -2.36 -11.31
CA GLY A 281 -14.00 -3.16 -11.97
C GLY A 281 -14.73 -2.38 -13.07
N LYS A 282 -15.46 -3.09 -13.93
CA LYS A 282 -16.10 -2.53 -15.11
C LYS A 282 -17.59 -2.87 -15.24
N PHE A 283 -18.01 -4.09 -14.92
CA PHE A 283 -19.35 -4.56 -15.32
C PHE A 283 -20.46 -4.30 -14.29
N LYS A 284 -20.16 -4.31 -12.99
CA LYS A 284 -21.15 -4.22 -11.91
C LYS A 284 -21.07 -2.93 -11.09
N ILE A 285 -20.56 -1.86 -11.70
CA ILE A 285 -20.33 -0.57 -11.02
C ILE A 285 -21.63 -0.03 -10.41
N THR A 286 -22.71 0.07 -11.19
CA THR A 286 -23.99 0.64 -10.71
C THR A 286 -24.57 -0.12 -9.52
N GLU A 287 -24.51 -1.46 -9.56
CA GLU A 287 -25.00 -2.34 -8.49
C GLU A 287 -24.17 -2.16 -7.22
N MET A 288 -22.84 -2.08 -7.34
CA MET A 288 -21.94 -1.85 -6.22
C MET A 288 -22.06 -0.44 -5.63
N GLN A 289 -22.30 0.58 -6.47
CA GLN A 289 -22.57 1.95 -6.01
C GLN A 289 -23.88 2.05 -5.22
N ALA A 290 -24.94 1.38 -5.69
CA ALA A 290 -26.23 1.38 -5.03
C ALA A 290 -26.19 0.71 -3.65
N GLU A 291 -25.40 -0.36 -3.51
CA GLU A 291 -25.29 -1.10 -2.23
C GLU A 291 -24.22 -0.56 -1.27
N LEU A 292 -23.29 0.27 -1.75
CA LEU A 292 -22.22 0.83 -0.93
C LEU A 292 -22.71 1.50 0.37
N PRO A 293 -23.78 2.34 0.38
CA PRO A 293 -24.26 2.96 1.62
C PRO A 293 -24.63 1.93 2.70
N ARG A 294 -25.32 0.84 2.32
CA ARG A 294 -25.71 -0.24 3.22
C ARG A 294 -24.51 -0.98 3.80
N VAL A 295 -23.50 -1.24 2.98
CA VAL A 295 -22.27 -1.88 3.44
C VAL A 295 -21.52 -1.01 4.44
N VAL A 296 -21.36 0.28 4.13
CA VAL A 296 -20.67 1.22 5.03
C VAL A 296 -21.45 1.37 6.34
N PHE A 297 -22.79 1.43 6.29
CA PHE A 297 -23.63 1.44 7.48
C PHE A 297 -23.38 0.24 8.40
N ASN A 298 -23.42 -0.98 7.85
CA ASN A 298 -23.17 -2.21 8.61
C ASN A 298 -21.77 -2.24 9.25
N GLU A 299 -20.76 -1.66 8.60
CA GLU A 299 -19.41 -1.53 9.19
C GLU A 299 -19.35 -0.47 10.29
N VAL A 300 -19.99 0.68 10.10
CA VAL A 300 -20.03 1.77 11.07
C VAL A 300 -20.83 1.39 12.31
N GLN A 301 -21.95 0.68 12.15
CA GLN A 301 -22.79 0.20 13.25
C GLN A 301 -21.95 -0.61 14.27
N LYS A 302 -21.05 -1.47 13.81
CA LYS A 302 -20.15 -2.26 14.68
C LYS A 302 -19.19 -1.42 15.52
N LYS A 303 -18.92 -0.17 15.13
CA LYS A 303 -18.00 0.73 15.85
C LYS A 303 -18.68 1.50 16.98
N ASN A 304 -20.02 1.49 17.06
CA ASN A 304 -20.81 2.18 18.10
C ASN A 304 -20.43 3.65 18.30
N SER A 305 -20.27 4.40 17.20
CA SER A 305 -19.91 5.82 17.23
C SER A 305 -20.97 6.68 16.55
N VAL A 306 -21.54 7.63 17.30
CA VAL A 306 -22.51 8.61 16.81
C VAL A 306 -21.87 9.52 15.76
N THR A 307 -20.61 9.91 15.95
CA THR A 307 -19.90 10.74 14.97
C THR A 307 -19.80 10.05 13.61
N MET A 308 -19.44 8.76 13.60
CA MET A 308 -19.35 8.01 12.34
C MET A 308 -20.73 7.80 11.69
N LEU A 309 -21.78 7.57 12.48
CA LEU A 309 -23.16 7.48 11.97
C LEU A 309 -23.63 8.81 11.37
N ARG A 310 -23.35 9.95 12.02
CA ARG A 310 -23.64 11.30 11.49
C ARG A 310 -22.90 11.56 10.18
N GLN A 311 -21.65 11.10 10.05
CA GLN A 311 -20.91 11.21 8.80
C GLN A 311 -21.58 10.46 7.63
N LEU A 312 -22.34 9.39 7.89
CA LEU A 312 -23.12 8.72 6.85
C LEU A 312 -24.24 9.60 6.31
N LYS A 313 -24.89 10.42 7.15
CA LYS A 313 -25.91 11.38 6.69
C LYS A 313 -25.33 12.39 5.70
N LEU A 314 -24.10 12.85 5.96
CA LEU A 314 -23.38 13.78 5.09
C LEU A 314 -22.90 13.12 3.79
N ARG A 315 -22.40 11.88 3.89
CA ARG A 315 -21.82 11.14 2.76
C ARG A 315 -22.88 10.55 1.83
N PHE A 316 -24.04 10.17 2.37
CA PHE A 316 -25.13 9.53 1.64
C PHE A 316 -26.47 10.23 1.89
N PRO A 317 -26.61 11.52 1.53
CA PRO A 317 -27.77 12.34 1.91
C PRO A 317 -29.09 11.92 1.24
N GLN A 318 -29.06 11.04 0.24
CA GLN A 318 -30.22 10.55 -0.49
C GLN A 318 -30.41 9.03 -0.35
N SER A 319 -29.66 8.37 0.53
CA SER A 319 -29.78 6.92 0.70
C SER A 319 -30.98 6.56 1.57
N ASP A 320 -31.55 5.39 1.29
CA ASP A 320 -32.59 4.72 2.06
C ASP A 320 -32.16 4.29 3.47
N ILE A 321 -30.86 4.29 3.79
CA ILE A 321 -30.35 3.95 5.14
C ILE A 321 -30.59 5.03 6.19
N LEU A 322 -30.96 6.26 5.81
CA LEU A 322 -31.00 7.40 6.73
C LEU A 322 -31.95 7.21 7.93
N PRO A 323 -33.14 6.59 7.80
CA PRO A 323 -33.98 6.27 8.95
C PRO A 323 -33.32 5.27 9.90
N GLU A 324 -32.63 4.25 9.38
CA GLU A 324 -31.89 3.27 10.20
C GLU A 324 -30.69 3.91 10.92
N VAL A 325 -29.99 4.84 10.25
CA VAL A 325 -28.92 5.63 10.87
C VAL A 325 -29.45 6.50 12.01
N ALA A 326 -30.62 7.13 11.85
CA ALA A 326 -31.25 7.94 12.90
C ALA A 326 -31.65 7.07 14.10
N GLU A 327 -32.25 5.91 13.85
CA GLU A 327 -32.62 4.95 14.88
C GLU A 327 -31.39 4.44 15.66
N GLU A 328 -30.30 4.09 14.98
CA GLU A 328 -29.09 3.62 15.65
C GLU A 328 -28.45 4.73 16.51
N ILE A 329 -28.46 5.98 16.04
CA ILE A 329 -28.03 7.13 16.86
C ILE A 329 -28.89 7.20 18.12
N HIS A 330 -30.22 7.12 17.99
CA HIS A 330 -31.15 7.16 19.11
C HIS A 330 -30.86 6.07 20.14
N VAL A 331 -30.67 4.83 19.69
CA VAL A 331 -30.31 3.69 20.55
C VAL A 331 -29.00 3.94 21.33
N LEU A 332 -27.99 4.57 20.72
CA LEU A 332 -26.74 4.92 21.41
C LEU A 332 -26.95 5.98 22.50
N TYR A 333 -27.83 6.96 22.27
CA TYR A 333 -28.23 7.94 23.28
C TYR A 333 -29.01 7.28 24.43
N GLU A 334 -29.99 6.42 24.13
CA GLU A 334 -30.75 5.68 25.14
C GLU A 334 -29.86 4.77 26.01
N ASN A 335 -28.96 4.01 25.37
CA ASN A 335 -27.99 3.16 26.06
C ASN A 335 -27.09 3.96 27.01
N SER A 336 -26.66 5.15 26.57
CA SER A 336 -25.85 6.05 27.40
C SER A 336 -26.65 6.62 28.57
N MET A 337 -27.92 6.95 28.36
CA MET A 337 -28.84 7.37 29.43
C MET A 337 -29.06 6.25 30.45
N GLN A 338 -29.22 5.00 29.99
CA GLN A 338 -29.37 3.85 30.88
C GLN A 338 -28.11 3.63 31.74
N LYS A 339 -26.92 3.74 31.15
CA LYS A 339 -25.64 3.70 31.89
C LYS A 339 -25.56 4.82 32.93
N PHE A 340 -26.01 6.02 32.57
CA PHE A 340 -26.06 7.14 33.52
C PHE A 340 -26.99 6.84 34.69
N ARG A 341 -28.22 6.37 34.45
CA ARG A 341 -29.18 6.01 35.51
C ARG A 341 -28.61 4.97 36.49
N GLN A 342 -27.76 4.05 36.02
CA GLN A 342 -27.10 3.07 36.89
C GLN A 342 -26.05 3.70 37.82
N GLN A 343 -25.46 4.83 37.44
CA GLN A 343 -24.41 5.50 38.22
C GLN A 343 -24.92 6.74 38.97
N ALA A 344 -26.04 7.31 38.52
CA ALA A 344 -26.59 8.55 39.02
C ALA A 344 -27.18 8.40 40.44
N VAL A 345 -27.23 9.50 41.17
CA VAL A 345 -27.92 9.55 42.46
C VAL A 345 -29.43 9.40 42.26
N ASN A 346 -29.98 8.27 42.69
CA ASN A 346 -31.39 7.92 42.51
C ASN A 346 -32.37 8.77 43.34
N SER A 347 -31.89 9.55 44.30
CA SER A 347 -32.74 10.38 45.15
C SER A 347 -33.17 11.71 44.52
N ASP A 348 -32.58 12.11 43.39
CA ASP A 348 -32.88 13.39 42.72
C ASP A 348 -33.55 13.18 41.34
N ALA A 349 -34.88 13.25 41.32
CA ALA A 349 -35.66 13.14 40.09
C ALA A 349 -35.51 14.35 39.13
N ALA A 350 -35.04 15.49 39.62
CA ALA A 350 -34.78 16.66 38.76
C ALA A 350 -33.49 16.48 37.97
N LEU A 351 -32.48 15.82 38.56
CA LEU A 351 -31.24 15.47 37.86
C LEU A 351 -31.51 14.56 36.64
N ILE A 352 -32.23 13.46 36.87
CA ILE A 352 -32.52 12.48 35.81
C ILE A 352 -33.25 13.15 34.64
N ARG A 353 -34.30 13.93 34.91
CA ARG A 353 -35.04 14.69 33.88
C ARG A 353 -34.16 15.72 33.15
N SER A 354 -33.27 16.41 33.86
CA SER A 354 -32.38 17.39 33.23
C SER A 354 -31.37 16.71 32.30
N MET A 355 -30.88 15.52 32.66
CA MET A 355 -29.98 14.74 31.81
C MET A 355 -30.70 14.13 30.59
N GLU A 356 -31.95 13.70 30.72
CA GLU A 356 -32.78 13.28 29.59
C GLU A 356 -32.97 14.43 28.59
N ASN A 357 -33.33 15.60 29.09
CA ASN A 357 -33.47 16.81 28.28
C ASN A 357 -32.15 17.20 27.60
N LEU A 358 -31.02 17.07 28.30
CA LEU A 358 -29.70 17.38 27.75
C LEU A 358 -29.32 16.43 26.61
N LEU A 359 -29.52 15.12 26.79
CA LEU A 359 -29.22 14.14 25.75
C LEU A 359 -30.14 14.30 24.54
N LYS A 360 -31.43 14.55 24.77
CA LYS A 360 -32.38 14.86 23.71
C LYS A 360 -31.95 16.11 22.92
N PHE A 361 -31.56 17.17 23.60
CA PHE A 361 -31.06 18.39 22.95
C PHE A 361 -29.81 18.09 22.10
N ALA A 362 -28.85 17.34 22.64
CA ALA A 362 -27.63 16.96 21.94
C ALA A 362 -27.88 16.05 20.72
N GLU A 363 -28.90 15.20 20.79
CA GLU A 363 -29.35 14.37 19.68
C GLU A 363 -30.02 15.20 18.57
N GLU A 364 -30.96 16.08 18.92
CA GLU A 364 -31.72 16.91 17.97
C GLU A 364 -30.86 17.94 17.23
N HIS A 365 -29.83 18.47 17.89
CA HIS A 365 -28.95 19.51 17.33
C HIS A 365 -27.65 18.97 16.73
N ASP A 366 -27.47 17.65 16.76
CA ASP A 366 -26.24 16.97 16.34
C ASP A 366 -24.95 17.49 17.04
N ASP A 367 -25.06 18.08 18.24
CA ASP A 367 -23.95 18.67 19.01
C ASP A 367 -23.80 18.02 20.39
N PRO A 368 -22.73 17.24 20.64
CA PRO A 368 -22.51 16.60 21.93
C PRO A 368 -21.93 17.56 23.00
N ASN A 369 -21.61 18.81 22.67
CA ASN A 369 -20.86 19.68 23.57
C ASN A 369 -21.73 20.31 24.66
N VAL A 370 -21.23 20.27 25.89
CA VAL A 370 -21.81 20.95 27.06
C VAL A 370 -20.76 21.85 27.66
N ALA A 371 -21.06 23.13 27.76
CA ALA A 371 -20.13 24.10 28.31
C ALA A 371 -20.09 24.02 29.84
N ILE A 372 -18.90 23.97 30.44
CA ILE A 372 -18.70 24.27 31.85
C ILE A 372 -18.25 25.72 31.96
N SER A 373 -19.01 26.53 32.69
CA SER A 373 -18.74 27.96 32.88
C SER A 373 -18.73 28.32 34.36
N PHE A 374 -17.74 29.13 34.75
CA PHE A 374 -17.66 29.71 36.08
C PHE A 374 -17.99 31.20 35.99
N THR A 375 -18.93 31.65 36.82
CA THR A 375 -19.23 33.06 37.01
C THR A 375 -18.58 33.51 38.31
N ARG A 376 -17.55 34.34 38.17
CA ARG A 376 -16.71 34.83 39.27
C ARG A 376 -17.28 36.10 39.88
N PRO A 377 -16.98 36.40 41.15
CA PRO A 377 -17.21 37.72 41.73
C PRO A 377 -16.46 38.80 40.94
N THR A 378 -17.10 39.94 40.72
CA THR A 378 -16.50 41.11 40.09
C THR A 378 -15.48 41.79 41.02
N GLU A 379 -14.54 42.54 40.43
CA GLU A 379 -13.59 43.35 41.22
C GLU A 379 -14.29 44.34 42.17
N SER A 380 -15.46 44.87 41.75
CA SER A 380 -16.28 45.73 42.59
C SER A 380 -16.83 44.98 43.81
N GLU A 381 -17.36 43.76 43.63
CA GLU A 381 -17.86 42.93 44.75
C GLU A 381 -16.74 42.55 45.72
N LEU A 382 -15.56 42.19 45.18
CA LEU A 382 -14.38 41.91 46.01
C LEU A 382 -13.83 43.17 46.70
N GLY A 383 -13.93 44.35 46.05
CA GLY A 383 -13.54 45.63 46.66
C GLY A 383 -14.47 46.04 47.81
N GLN A 384 -15.77 45.77 47.69
CA GLN A 384 -16.75 45.99 48.77
C GLN A 384 -16.47 45.08 49.97
N LEU A 385 -16.07 43.84 49.73
CA LEU A 385 -15.62 42.93 50.79
C LEU A 385 -14.49 43.57 51.62
N ASP A 386 -13.41 44.03 50.99
CA ASP A 386 -12.30 44.67 51.70
C ASP A 386 -12.70 46.00 52.35
N ALA A 387 -13.63 46.75 51.78
CA ALA A 387 -14.15 47.98 52.37
C ALA A 387 -14.93 47.71 53.68
N ILE A 388 -15.74 46.65 53.71
CA ILE A 388 -16.43 46.18 54.93
C ILE A 388 -15.40 45.76 55.99
N LEU A 389 -14.30 45.13 55.59
CA LEU A 389 -13.21 44.77 56.51
C LEU A 389 -12.50 46.00 57.08
N LYS A 390 -12.29 47.06 56.28
CA LYS A 390 -11.68 48.33 56.74
C LYS A 390 -12.56 49.14 57.71
N LEU A 391 -13.90 49.01 57.61
CA LEU A 391 -14.84 49.70 58.50
C LEU A 391 -14.83 49.15 59.94
N LYS A 392 -14.41 47.90 60.14
CA LYS A 392 -14.13 47.32 61.45
C LYS A 392 -12.66 47.59 61.75
N GLU A 393 -12.37 48.71 62.43
CA GLU A 393 -11.04 49.23 62.84
C GLU A 393 -9.86 48.38 62.32
N ASN A 394 -9.02 48.96 61.44
CA ASN A 394 -7.81 48.35 60.81
C ASN A 394 -6.82 47.60 61.75
N LYS A 395 -7.13 47.49 63.04
CA LYS A 395 -6.50 46.62 64.01
C LYS A 395 -7.53 45.83 64.82
N LEU A 396 -7.50 44.51 64.75
CA LEU A 396 -8.20 43.67 65.73
C LEU A 396 -7.23 43.41 66.90
N ARG A 397 -7.48 43.97 68.09
CA ARG A 397 -6.59 43.83 69.26
C ARG A 397 -5.12 44.21 68.96
N GLY A 398 -4.90 45.22 68.12
CA GLY A 398 -3.55 45.67 67.73
C GLY A 398 -2.95 44.97 66.49
N MET A 399 -3.53 43.87 66.03
CA MET A 399 -3.06 43.08 64.88
C MET A 399 -3.58 43.63 63.55
N ARG A 400 -2.74 43.62 62.52
CA ARG A 400 -3.09 44.12 61.18
C ARG A 400 -4.03 43.13 60.47
N ILE A 401 -5.19 43.60 59.99
CA ILE A 401 -6.10 42.78 59.19
C ILE A 401 -5.60 42.76 57.73
N ILE A 402 -5.36 41.57 57.19
CA ILE A 402 -4.93 41.38 55.80
C ILE A 402 -6.15 41.44 54.85
N PRO A 403 -6.11 42.25 53.76
CA PRO A 403 -7.18 42.28 52.77
C PRO A 403 -7.27 40.97 51.97
N ALA A 404 -8.49 40.52 51.70
CA ALA A 404 -8.78 39.23 51.08
C ALA A 404 -8.90 39.34 49.55
N ALA A 405 -9.43 40.46 49.02
CA ALA A 405 -9.82 40.60 47.61
C ALA A 405 -8.72 40.21 46.61
N LYS A 406 -7.47 40.65 46.87
CA LYS A 406 -6.33 40.37 45.99
C LYS A 406 -6.03 38.89 45.78
N TYR A 407 -6.50 38.01 46.68
CA TYR A 407 -6.23 36.57 46.63
C TYR A 407 -7.36 35.77 45.97
N PHE A 408 -8.49 36.40 45.69
CA PHE A 408 -9.64 35.80 45.01
C PHE A 408 -9.86 36.37 43.59
N ALA A 409 -8.93 37.21 43.10
CA ALA A 409 -8.95 37.75 41.75
C ALA A 409 -8.71 36.68 40.66
N ASP A 410 -8.99 37.04 39.41
CA ASP A 410 -9.14 36.13 38.26
C ASP A 410 -8.05 35.05 38.08
N ASN A 411 -6.79 35.41 38.31
CA ASN A 411 -5.67 34.49 38.06
C ASN A 411 -5.57 33.37 39.11
N SER A 412 -6.05 33.57 40.34
CA SER A 412 -5.93 32.56 41.40
C SER A 412 -7.05 31.50 41.31
N ALA A 413 -8.27 31.91 40.93
CA ALA A 413 -9.41 31.00 40.83
C ALA A 413 -9.30 30.03 39.64
N ALA A 414 -8.73 30.48 38.52
CA ALA A 414 -8.63 29.70 37.28
C ALA A 414 -8.04 28.30 37.45
N VAL A 415 -7.02 28.14 38.30
CA VAL A 415 -6.38 26.84 38.58
C VAL A 415 -7.36 25.88 39.26
N ARG A 416 -8.15 26.38 40.22
CA ARG A 416 -9.13 25.58 40.97
C ARG A 416 -10.34 25.22 40.11
N GLU A 417 -10.81 26.16 39.30
CA GLU A 417 -11.86 25.94 38.30
C GLU A 417 -11.45 24.87 37.29
N THR A 418 -10.21 24.94 36.79
CA THR A 418 -9.65 23.94 35.85
C THR A 418 -9.64 22.54 36.48
N ARG A 419 -9.26 22.41 37.75
CA ARG A 419 -9.30 21.13 38.47
C ARG A 419 -10.72 20.55 38.54
N ILE A 420 -11.71 21.38 38.82
CA ILE A 420 -13.12 20.95 38.84
C ILE A 420 -13.58 20.53 37.45
N ILE A 421 -13.26 21.32 36.41
CA ILE A 421 -13.61 21.01 35.01
C ILE A 421 -13.03 19.65 34.60
N VAL A 422 -11.74 19.42 34.90
CA VAL A 422 -11.08 18.14 34.60
C VAL A 422 -11.77 16.99 35.34
N GLY A 423 -12.13 17.20 36.60
CA GLY A 423 -12.87 16.20 37.40
C GLY A 423 -14.23 15.84 36.81
N ILE A 424 -15.02 16.86 36.46
CA ILE A 424 -16.34 16.68 35.82
C ILE A 424 -16.19 15.94 34.49
N ARG A 425 -15.29 16.41 33.61
CA ARG A 425 -15.05 15.78 32.31
C ARG A 425 -14.65 14.31 32.46
N SER A 426 -13.76 14.01 33.41
CA SER A 426 -13.32 12.65 33.71
C SER A 426 -14.48 11.75 34.15
N ALA A 427 -15.30 12.22 35.09
CA ALA A 427 -16.44 11.47 35.59
C ALA A 427 -17.46 11.15 34.49
N PHE A 428 -17.85 12.15 33.70
CA PHE A 428 -18.84 11.98 32.63
C PHE A 428 -18.30 11.12 31.46
N SER A 429 -17.03 11.24 31.10
CA SER A 429 -16.40 10.42 30.04
C SER A 429 -16.37 8.92 30.35
N SER A 430 -16.54 8.54 31.63
CA SER A 430 -16.66 7.14 32.04
C SER A 430 -18.02 6.52 31.75
N ILE A 431 -19.03 7.34 31.46
CA ILE A 431 -20.42 6.96 31.20
C ILE A 431 -20.76 7.22 29.74
N PHE A 432 -20.45 8.43 29.28
CA PHE A 432 -20.76 8.92 27.96
C PHE A 432 -19.52 8.86 27.06
N PRO A 433 -19.61 8.21 25.91
CA PRO A 433 -18.68 8.45 24.81
C PRO A 433 -18.66 9.93 24.45
N ASN A 434 -17.48 10.47 24.11
CA ASN A 434 -17.31 11.90 23.81
C ASN A 434 -18.15 12.38 22.61
N ASP A 435 -18.56 11.48 21.73
CA ASP A 435 -19.41 11.76 20.58
C ASP A 435 -20.92 11.71 20.88
N VAL A 436 -21.30 11.24 22.07
CA VAL A 436 -22.68 11.32 22.59
C VAL A 436 -22.84 12.59 23.43
N LEU A 437 -21.92 12.80 24.38
CA LEU A 437 -21.93 13.95 25.28
C LEU A 437 -20.51 14.24 25.78
N SER A 438 -20.07 15.49 25.71
CA SER A 438 -18.76 15.92 26.18
C SER A 438 -18.85 17.24 26.93
N PHE A 439 -18.25 17.29 28.12
CA PHE A 439 -18.19 18.50 28.93
C PHE A 439 -16.85 19.21 28.72
N ASN A 440 -16.92 20.47 28.28
CA ASN A 440 -15.76 21.26 27.89
C ASN A 440 -15.73 22.61 28.60
N ALA A 441 -14.54 23.11 28.94
CA ALA A 441 -14.38 24.46 29.45
C ALA A 441 -14.80 25.46 28.36
N ASN A 442 -15.84 26.26 28.61
CA ASN A 442 -16.19 27.36 27.72
C ASN A 442 -16.75 28.53 28.55
N PRO A 443 -15.93 29.54 28.85
CA PRO A 443 -16.35 30.69 29.65
C PRO A 443 -17.33 31.61 28.91
N VAL A 444 -17.43 31.52 27.58
CA VAL A 444 -18.28 32.38 26.72
C VAL A 444 -19.26 31.50 25.91
N ALA A 445 -19.86 30.52 26.59
CA ALA A 445 -20.86 29.67 25.95
C ALA A 445 -22.05 30.53 25.46
N PRO A 446 -22.48 30.39 24.19
CA PRO A 446 -23.68 31.04 23.68
C PRO A 446 -24.89 30.75 24.56
N ASP A 447 -25.83 31.70 24.67
CA ASP A 447 -27.02 31.51 25.51
C ASP A 447 -27.96 30.39 25.04
N ASN A 448 -27.84 29.98 23.78
CA ASN A 448 -28.56 28.87 23.18
C ASN A 448 -27.79 27.53 23.23
N ALA A 449 -26.70 27.43 24.00
CA ALA A 449 -25.96 26.19 24.18
C ALA A 449 -26.19 25.61 25.59
N PRO A 450 -26.23 24.27 25.75
CA PRO A 450 -26.33 23.65 27.06
C PRO A 450 -25.08 23.93 27.89
N ARG A 451 -25.27 24.31 29.15
CA ARG A 451 -24.18 24.67 30.05
C ARG A 451 -24.40 24.23 31.49
N LEU A 452 -23.34 23.73 32.11
CA LEU A 452 -23.21 23.62 33.55
C LEU A 452 -22.60 24.93 34.07
N GLN A 453 -23.44 25.79 34.64
CA GLN A 453 -23.05 27.07 35.18
C GLN A 453 -22.78 26.95 36.69
N ILE A 454 -21.60 27.41 37.12
CA ILE A 454 -21.20 27.45 38.53
C ILE A 454 -20.91 28.90 38.89
N THR A 455 -21.80 29.52 39.65
CA THR A 455 -21.62 30.88 40.18
C THR A 455 -21.14 30.81 41.61
N TYR A 456 -20.16 31.62 42.00
CA TYR A 456 -19.74 31.70 43.40
C TYR A 456 -19.63 33.12 43.92
N GLN A 457 -20.01 33.28 45.18
CA GLN A 457 -19.93 34.53 45.95
C GLN A 457 -19.05 34.32 47.17
N ILE A 458 -18.38 35.39 47.59
CA ILE A 458 -17.40 35.37 48.66
C ILE A 458 -17.77 36.43 49.67
N GLU A 459 -18.03 36.00 50.91
CA GLU A 459 -18.51 36.86 52.00
C GLU A 459 -17.65 36.67 53.26
N PRO A 460 -17.54 37.68 54.14
CA PRO A 460 -16.82 37.53 55.39
C PRO A 460 -17.64 36.70 56.38
N SER A 461 -17.03 35.68 56.99
CA SER A 461 -17.71 34.80 57.95
C SER A 461 -17.92 35.43 59.33
N GLY A 462 -17.22 36.54 59.61
CA GLY A 462 -17.13 37.13 60.95
C GLY A 462 -16.13 36.43 61.87
N LYS A 463 -15.60 35.25 61.50
CA LYS A 463 -14.48 34.61 62.21
C LYS A 463 -13.17 35.31 61.87
N VAL A 464 -12.25 35.39 62.83
CA VAL A 464 -10.90 35.93 62.62
C VAL A 464 -9.88 34.87 63.03
N PHE A 465 -8.91 34.64 62.16
CA PHE A 465 -7.78 33.74 62.36
C PHE A 465 -6.55 34.57 62.68
N VAL A 466 -5.86 34.19 63.74
CA VAL A 466 -4.61 34.81 64.17
C VAL A 466 -3.51 33.79 64.01
N SER A 467 -2.35 34.23 63.54
CA SER A 467 -1.18 33.37 63.50
C SER A 467 -0.53 33.29 64.88
N ASP A 468 -0.23 32.08 65.36
CA ASP A 468 0.56 31.91 66.60
C ASP A 468 1.99 32.46 66.51
N LYS A 469 2.43 32.83 65.30
CA LYS A 469 3.80 33.26 65.01
C LYS A 469 3.90 34.71 64.53
N GLN A 470 2.78 35.40 64.24
CA GLN A 470 2.76 36.73 63.60
C GLN A 470 1.61 37.61 64.11
N ASP A 471 1.82 38.92 64.17
CA ASP A 471 0.81 39.94 64.54
C ASP A 471 -0.16 40.30 63.39
N ASP A 472 -0.46 39.32 62.52
CA ASP A 472 -1.40 39.48 61.42
C ASP A 472 -2.69 38.70 61.71
N ALA A 473 -3.82 39.34 61.40
CA ALA A 473 -5.16 38.79 61.52
C ALA A 473 -5.77 38.57 60.12
N PHE A 474 -6.38 37.41 59.92
CA PHE A 474 -7.00 37.02 58.65
C PHE A 474 -8.50 36.82 58.87
N VAL A 475 -9.32 37.45 58.03
CA VAL A 475 -10.77 37.26 58.12
C VAL A 475 -11.16 35.95 57.44
N GLY A 476 -11.98 35.16 58.11
CA GLY A 476 -12.56 33.95 57.55
C GLY A 476 -13.51 34.28 56.39
N MET A 477 -13.44 33.47 55.34
CA MET A 477 -14.25 33.64 54.14
C MET A 477 -15.29 32.52 54.02
N VAL A 478 -16.56 32.89 53.84
CA VAL A 478 -17.63 31.97 53.42
C VAL A 478 -17.70 32.01 51.90
N MET A 479 -17.72 30.84 51.26
CA MET A 479 -17.92 30.72 49.81
C MET A 479 -19.27 30.07 49.55
N ARG A 480 -20.15 30.78 48.84
CA ARG A 480 -21.47 30.30 48.43
C ARG A 480 -21.43 29.94 46.95
N PHE A 481 -21.61 28.67 46.62
CA PHE A 481 -21.68 28.17 45.25
C PHE A 481 -23.12 27.88 44.86
N LYS A 482 -23.52 28.32 43.67
CA LYS A 482 -24.77 27.97 43.01
C LYS A 482 -24.43 27.27 41.71
N SER A 483 -24.82 26.00 41.58
CA SER A 483 -24.59 25.22 40.37
C SER A 483 -25.93 24.93 39.70
N ALA A 484 -26.00 25.10 38.37
CA ALA A 484 -27.17 24.78 37.59
C ALA A 484 -26.79 24.14 36.25
N LEU A 485 -27.46 23.04 35.90
CA LEU A 485 -27.44 22.51 34.54
C LEU A 485 -28.56 23.17 33.75
N ILE A 486 -28.18 23.94 32.74
CA ILE A 486 -29.08 24.71 31.88
C ILE A 486 -29.09 24.04 30.52
N VAL A 487 -30.27 23.57 30.11
CA VAL A 487 -30.54 23.12 28.74
C VAL A 487 -31.44 24.19 28.09
N PRO A 488 -31.16 24.62 26.85
CA PRO A 488 -32.00 25.58 26.15
C PRO A 488 -33.45 25.07 26.03
N ASP A 489 -34.41 25.99 26.05
CA ASP A 489 -35.85 25.72 25.87
C ASP A 489 -36.50 24.77 26.89
N THR A 490 -35.80 24.40 27.97
CA THR A 490 -36.35 23.60 29.06
C THR A 490 -36.59 24.43 30.33
N ARG A 491 -37.72 24.16 30.99
CA ARG A 491 -38.05 24.75 32.30
C ARG A 491 -37.39 24.01 33.45
N ASP A 492 -37.16 22.71 33.26
CA ASP A 492 -36.52 21.86 34.26
C ASP A 492 -35.02 22.16 34.28
N ARG A 493 -34.55 22.62 35.45
CA ARG A 493 -33.14 22.92 35.71
C ARG A 493 -32.74 22.19 36.97
N TRP A 494 -31.81 21.25 36.82
CA TRP A 494 -31.13 20.69 37.98
C TRP A 494 -30.25 21.77 38.60
N LYS A 495 -30.37 21.96 39.91
CA LYS A 495 -29.61 22.95 40.66
C LYS A 495 -29.28 22.45 42.06
N PHE A 496 -28.14 22.89 42.59
CA PHE A 496 -27.85 22.77 44.00
C PHE A 496 -27.06 23.99 44.49
N ASP A 497 -27.21 24.25 45.77
CA ASP A 497 -26.46 25.28 46.48
C ASP A 497 -25.49 24.62 47.47
N LEU A 498 -24.32 25.22 47.65
CA LEU A 498 -23.32 24.81 48.63
C LEU A 498 -22.75 26.04 49.32
N GLU A 499 -22.86 26.08 50.63
CA GLU A 499 -22.18 27.06 51.47
C GLU A 499 -21.02 26.38 52.18
N VAL A 500 -19.82 26.97 52.07
CA VAL A 500 -18.63 26.46 52.75
C VAL A 500 -18.11 27.52 53.70
N GLU A 501 -18.22 27.22 54.99
CA GLU A 501 -17.61 28.01 56.04
C GLU A 501 -16.10 27.73 56.17
N PRO A 502 -15.33 28.73 56.65
CA PRO A 502 -13.93 28.51 56.97
C PRO A 502 -13.81 27.55 58.18
N PRO A 503 -12.77 26.69 58.21
CA PRO A 503 -12.52 25.79 59.33
C PRO A 503 -12.29 26.52 60.64
N ASP A 504 -12.48 25.87 61.78
CA ASP A 504 -12.17 26.49 63.07
C ASP A 504 -10.66 26.68 63.31
N SER A 505 -9.82 25.83 62.72
CA SER A 505 -8.37 25.98 62.64
C SER A 505 -7.78 25.22 61.44
N PHE A 506 -6.61 25.65 60.95
CA PHE A 506 -5.89 24.99 59.86
C PHE A 506 -4.41 25.34 59.91
N ASN A 507 -3.58 24.46 59.34
CA ASN A 507 -2.14 24.67 59.26
C ASN A 507 -1.78 25.20 57.86
N VAL A 508 -0.82 26.13 57.81
CA VAL A 508 -0.24 26.64 56.58
C VAL A 508 1.24 26.31 56.58
N GLU A 509 1.65 25.40 55.70
CA GLU A 509 3.05 25.04 55.52
C GLU A 509 3.72 26.00 54.53
N TYR A 510 4.82 26.61 54.94
CA TYR A 510 5.64 27.44 54.07
C TYR A 510 7.11 27.02 54.17
N GLN A 511 7.76 26.86 53.01
CA GLN A 511 9.19 26.62 52.92
C GLN A 511 9.93 27.95 53.07
N THR A 512 10.71 28.09 54.13
CA THR A 512 11.64 29.21 54.29
C THR A 512 12.86 28.97 53.41
N SER A 513 12.97 29.71 52.29
CA SER A 513 14.23 29.77 51.55
C SER A 513 15.27 30.48 52.42
N SER A 514 16.24 29.70 52.90
CA SER A 514 17.29 30.11 53.82
C SER A 514 18.23 31.14 53.20
N ARG A 515 17.97 32.45 53.40
CA ARG A 515 19.03 33.47 53.53
C ARG A 515 18.65 34.89 53.95
N THR A 516 17.40 35.24 54.20
CA THR A 516 17.07 36.60 54.66
C THR A 516 15.90 36.60 55.63
N LEU A 517 16.14 37.20 56.80
CA LEU A 517 15.14 37.52 57.83
C LEU A 517 13.95 38.27 57.22
N VAL A 518 12.78 37.64 57.16
CA VAL A 518 11.49 38.09 57.74
C VAL A 518 10.56 36.86 57.78
N GLN A 519 9.92 36.66 58.93
CA GLN A 519 9.21 35.47 59.36
C GLN A 519 7.69 35.57 59.07
N HIS A 520 7.29 35.94 57.85
CA HIS A 520 5.88 36.03 57.46
C HIS A 520 5.45 34.83 56.60
N ALA A 521 4.27 34.27 56.89
CA ALA A 521 3.62 33.38 55.96
C ALA A 521 3.23 34.26 54.76
N PRO A 522 3.44 33.84 53.51
CA PRO A 522 2.93 34.60 52.38
C PRO A 522 1.43 34.80 52.62
N GLU A 523 1.00 36.03 52.87
CA GLU A 523 -0.38 36.40 53.23
C GLU A 523 -1.44 35.70 52.33
N GLY A 524 -1.09 35.41 51.08
CA GLY A 524 -1.94 34.70 50.13
C GLY A 524 -2.13 33.20 50.37
N GLN A 525 -1.21 32.52 51.08
CA GLN A 525 -1.35 31.09 51.37
C GLN A 525 -2.51 30.81 52.33
N VAL A 526 -2.76 31.69 53.30
CA VAL A 526 -3.88 31.56 54.24
C VAL A 526 -5.21 31.55 53.48
N TYR A 527 -5.42 32.54 52.61
CA TYR A 527 -6.61 32.61 51.77
C TYR A 527 -6.65 31.52 50.69
N ALA A 528 -5.49 31.09 50.17
CA ALA A 528 -5.42 29.97 49.25
C ALA A 528 -5.91 28.67 49.87
N VAL A 529 -5.55 28.37 51.14
CA VAL A 529 -6.02 27.18 51.85
C VAL A 529 -7.54 27.23 52.08
N MET A 530 -8.11 28.38 52.43
CA MET A 530 -9.56 28.55 52.55
C MET A 530 -10.26 28.31 51.20
N ALA A 531 -9.74 28.91 50.13
CA ALA A 531 -10.25 28.74 48.78
C ALA A 531 -10.13 27.29 48.29
N GLU A 532 -8.99 26.64 48.52
CA GLU A 532 -8.75 25.24 48.15
C GLU A 532 -9.75 24.31 48.82
N ARG A 533 -9.94 24.45 50.13
CA ARG A 533 -10.94 23.69 50.88
C ARG A 533 -12.34 23.91 50.33
N ALA A 534 -12.72 25.15 50.01
CA ALA A 534 -14.02 25.46 49.45
C ALA A 534 -14.24 24.80 48.07
N PHE A 535 -13.25 24.90 47.18
CA PHE A 535 -13.30 24.24 45.87
C PHE A 535 -13.22 22.71 45.96
N ASP A 536 -12.53 22.15 46.95
CA ASP A 536 -12.54 20.70 47.21
C ASP A 536 -13.90 20.23 47.71
N LYS A 537 -14.55 21.00 48.60
CA LYS A 537 -15.92 20.74 49.02
C LYS A 537 -16.89 20.86 47.84
N LEU A 538 -16.71 21.84 46.96
CA LEU A 538 -17.48 21.95 45.71
C LEU A 538 -17.28 20.72 44.81
N ALA A 539 -16.03 20.32 44.54
CA ALA A 539 -15.72 19.17 43.70
C ALA A 539 -16.38 17.89 44.23
N ASN A 540 -16.27 17.65 45.54
CA ASN A 540 -16.92 16.53 46.22
C ASN A 540 -18.44 16.62 46.16
N LYS A 541 -19.02 17.81 46.35
CA LYS A 541 -20.47 18.02 46.29
C LYS A 541 -21.00 17.80 44.88
N ILE A 542 -20.33 18.29 43.84
CA ILE A 542 -20.69 18.04 42.44
C ILE A 542 -20.71 16.55 42.17
N ASN A 543 -19.64 15.85 42.55
CA ASN A 543 -19.53 14.40 42.36
C ASN A 543 -20.67 13.65 43.07
N ALA A 544 -20.90 13.97 44.35
CA ALA A 544 -21.96 13.35 45.16
C ALA A 544 -23.37 13.79 44.77
N ALA A 545 -23.53 14.86 44.00
CA ALA A 545 -24.82 15.32 43.52
C ALA A 545 -25.18 14.66 42.18
N PHE A 546 -24.18 14.33 41.36
CA PHE A 546 -24.40 13.59 40.11
C PHE A 546 -24.39 12.07 40.30
N PHE A 547 -23.48 11.52 41.10
CA PHE A 547 -23.15 10.10 41.12
C PHE A 547 -23.24 9.47 42.52
N ARG A 548 -23.63 8.19 42.56
CA ARG A 548 -23.67 7.42 43.81
C ARG A 548 -22.25 7.18 44.33
N PRO A 549 -22.01 7.17 45.65
CA PRO A 549 -20.68 6.97 46.22
C PRO A 549 -19.99 5.65 45.81
N ASP A 550 -20.76 4.63 45.49
CA ASP A 550 -20.31 3.30 45.04
C ASP A 550 -20.10 3.19 43.51
N SER A 551 -20.45 4.24 42.75
CA SER A 551 -20.34 4.22 41.29
C SER A 551 -18.90 4.40 40.80
N THR A 552 -18.62 3.86 39.61
CA THR A 552 -17.29 3.98 38.97
C THR A 552 -16.96 5.42 38.58
N ALA A 553 -17.95 6.20 38.11
CA ALA A 553 -17.78 7.63 37.85
C ALA A 553 -17.37 8.40 39.12
N TYR A 554 -17.99 8.08 40.26
CA TYR A 554 -17.67 8.72 41.54
C TYR A 554 -16.24 8.43 41.99
N MET A 555 -15.78 7.18 41.85
CA MET A 555 -14.42 6.77 42.23
C MET A 555 -13.35 7.43 41.35
N LYS A 556 -13.55 7.46 40.02
CA LYS A 556 -12.59 8.05 39.06
C LYS A 556 -12.31 9.53 39.31
N GLN A 557 -13.32 10.32 39.67
CA GLN A 557 -13.14 11.74 39.93
C GLN A 557 -12.31 12.00 41.20
N ASN A 558 -12.36 11.10 42.17
CA ASN A 558 -11.60 11.20 43.42
C ASN A 558 -10.18 10.61 43.32
N GLY A 559 -9.73 10.22 42.12
CA GLY A 559 -8.42 9.63 41.89
C GLY A 559 -8.22 8.26 42.57
N ARG A 560 -9.32 7.54 42.80
CA ARG A 560 -9.32 6.18 43.37
C ARG A 560 -9.56 5.11 42.32
#